data_AF-C1F5H2-F1
#
_entry.id   AF-C1F5H2-F1
#
_cell.length_a   1.000
_cell.length_b   1.000
_cell.length_c   1.000
_cell.angle_alpha   90.00
_cell.angle_beta   90.00
_cell.angle_gamma   90.00
#
_symmetry.space_group_name_H-M   'P 1'
#
loop_
_entity.id
_entity.type
_entity.pdbx_description
1 polymer ?
#
loop_
_entity_poly.entity_id
_entity_poly.type
_entity_poly.pdbx_seq_one_letter_code
_entity_poly.pdbx_strand_id
1 'polypeptide(L)'
;MQRRKFLYGLGGGAFTAGLAGLPAELPLIRPFAARALGASAAPAARPTPGQVAWQNLEFGMFVHLAPNTWQNLEGDNLSTPLSQIDPVDLNTDQWVETALSMGARYVVFVAKHQGGFCMWQTHTTPYSIRNTPWRHGKGDVLRDISESCRKHGLPLGVYVSPRDQYFGAGIGGKCKTPAQQKKYNAIYREQLTEVFTRYGKLVEIWFDGSTVTPVGDLIHRYQPEAMVFQGPDATIRWVGNENGFAPYPCWNALDKQDAATGTATALNSDPNGSVWMPVEADVSIRRPDWFWSTTNAGKVLTLDQLLSIYYRSVGRGAQLLLNIPPNTRGLMAQPDCAVAKQFGDELRRRFSHPVARTRGAGPLVEWKLAKPARIDTVILQEQISGGQRVRAYQLEGRAHGAWIPLGEGASIGHKRIQPVPPHIVDAVRLRVTESQGDPMIRTLAVYDTGVAPPADWDAVSHLWAANLIGQWSGGSFSLDLSSRIHAATQYVLRFRPESGKVTGFRNMILEIGGVPAPDLLKHSPAHPDELILDITGLDASIRIHGHVEGASSGSILFEKLR
;
A
#
# COMPACT_ATOMS: atom_id res chain seq x y z
N MET A 1 2.78 -57.29 60.71
CA MET A 1 3.59 -56.88 61.87
C MET A 1 3.34 -55.40 62.16
N GLN A 2 3.12 -55.08 63.44
CA GLN A 2 2.54 -53.84 63.96
C GLN A 2 3.50 -52.65 64.00
N ARG A 3 2.91 -51.44 63.86
CA ARG A 3 3.23 -50.19 64.63
C ARG A 3 4.58 -49.51 64.26
N ARG A 4 4.80 -48.18 64.40
CA ARG A 4 4.13 -47.10 65.14
C ARG A 4 4.73 -45.75 64.70
N LYS A 5 3.91 -44.69 64.79
CA LYS A 5 4.28 -43.28 64.95
C LYS A 5 5.17 -43.05 66.18
N PHE A 6 5.91 -41.93 66.21
CA PHE A 6 6.13 -40.94 67.30
C PHE A 6 7.43 -40.17 66.95
N LEU A 7 7.52 -38.85 66.71
CA LEU A 7 7.03 -37.61 67.34
C LEU A 7 7.71 -37.26 68.68
N TYR A 8 8.16 -35.99 68.75
CA TYR A 8 8.81 -35.21 69.83
C TYR A 8 10.33 -35.30 69.90
N GLY A 9 11.10 -34.24 70.11
CA GLY A 9 10.85 -32.84 70.50
C GLY A 9 12.18 -32.07 70.33
N LEU A 10 12.15 -30.79 69.96
CA LEU A 10 12.25 -29.61 70.85
C LEU A 10 13.64 -29.38 71.49
N GLY A 11 14.14 -28.15 71.26
CA GLY A 11 15.28 -27.53 71.97
C GLY A 11 16.61 -27.76 71.26
N GLY A 12 17.33 -26.76 70.75
CA GLY A 12 17.49 -25.39 71.22
C GLY A 12 18.94 -25.22 71.64
N GLY A 13 19.72 -24.43 70.89
CA GLY A 13 21.00 -23.91 71.36
C GLY A 13 22.21 -24.08 70.43
N ALA A 14 22.51 -22.99 69.75
CA ALA A 14 23.84 -22.39 69.60
C ALA A 14 24.75 -22.75 68.40
N PHE A 15 25.39 -21.66 67.97
CA PHE A 15 26.61 -21.49 67.18
C PHE A 15 26.57 -21.50 65.65
N THR A 16 27.08 -20.37 65.18
CA THR A 16 27.45 -19.93 63.84
C THR A 16 28.38 -20.89 63.10
N ALA A 17 28.05 -21.18 61.85
CA ALA A 17 29.01 -21.27 60.75
C ALA A 17 28.24 -21.10 59.44
N GLY A 18 28.71 -20.17 58.59
CA GLY A 18 28.00 -19.75 57.39
C GLY A 18 28.01 -20.77 56.25
N LEU A 19 27.16 -20.52 55.25
CA LEU A 19 27.55 -20.35 53.85
C LEU A 19 26.31 -20.14 52.97
N ALA A 20 26.45 -19.18 52.04
CA ALA A 20 25.75 -19.05 50.76
C ALA A 20 24.22 -18.80 50.77
N GLY A 21 23.86 -17.50 50.84
CA GLY A 21 22.60 -17.01 50.29
C GLY A 21 22.72 -16.75 48.79
N LEU A 22 21.80 -17.30 48.00
CA LEU A 22 21.47 -16.85 46.64
C LEU A 22 20.39 -15.77 46.76
N PRO A 23 20.48 -14.63 46.05
CA PRO A 23 19.50 -13.56 46.18
C PRO A 23 18.26 -13.87 45.33
N ALA A 24 17.09 -13.77 45.97
CA ALA A 24 15.82 -13.58 45.28
C ALA A 24 15.64 -12.08 45.01
N GLU A 25 15.92 -11.63 43.79
CA GLU A 25 15.48 -10.32 43.33
C GLU A 25 14.21 -10.46 42.48
N LEU A 26 13.08 -10.08 43.06
CA LEU A 26 11.87 -9.71 42.33
C LEU A 26 12.14 -8.36 41.65
N PRO A 27 11.88 -8.20 40.33
CA PRO A 27 12.10 -6.92 39.68
C PRO A 27 11.06 -5.90 40.16
N LEU A 28 11.55 -4.87 40.87
CA LEU A 28 10.81 -3.65 41.18
C LEU A 28 10.44 -2.95 39.86
N ILE A 29 9.15 -3.00 39.51
CA ILE A 29 8.57 -2.18 38.44
C ILE A 29 8.70 -0.71 38.86
N ARG A 30 9.62 0.02 38.23
CA ARG A 30 9.73 1.47 38.40
C ARG A 30 8.54 2.15 37.73
N PRO A 31 7.88 3.14 38.38
CA PRO A 31 6.89 3.96 37.70
C PRO A 31 7.61 4.77 36.60
N PHE A 32 7.25 4.53 35.35
CA PHE A 32 7.73 5.35 34.23
C PHE A 32 7.17 6.77 34.40
N ALA A 33 8.06 7.73 34.58
CA ALA A 33 7.70 9.15 34.49
C ALA A 33 7.22 9.43 33.06
N ALA A 34 6.00 9.95 32.92
CA ALA A 34 5.48 10.44 31.65
C ALA A 34 6.40 11.56 31.15
N ARG A 35 7.21 11.26 30.14
CA ARG A 35 8.01 12.26 29.44
C ARG A 35 7.05 13.13 28.65
N ALA A 36 7.05 14.44 28.90
CA ALA A 36 6.27 15.38 28.11
C ALA A 36 6.62 15.20 26.62
N LEU A 37 5.60 14.92 25.81
CA LEU A 37 5.69 14.74 24.37
C LEU A 37 6.21 16.04 23.74
N GLY A 38 7.46 16.03 23.30
CA GLY A 38 8.02 17.13 22.50
C GLY A 38 7.33 17.16 21.15
N ALA A 39 6.48 18.16 20.91
CA ALA A 39 5.89 18.39 19.61
C ALA A 39 6.99 18.71 18.60
N SER A 40 7.12 17.89 17.55
CA SER A 40 7.90 18.24 16.36
C SER A 40 7.33 19.53 15.75
N ALA A 41 8.20 20.51 15.44
CA ALA A 41 7.84 21.83 14.93
C ALA A 41 7.40 21.84 13.45
N ALA A 42 7.53 20.73 12.72
CA ALA A 42 7.09 20.64 11.33
C ALA A 42 5.56 20.43 11.26
N PRO A 43 4.83 21.20 10.42
CA PRO A 43 3.39 21.00 10.26
C PRO A 43 3.10 19.61 9.70
N ALA A 44 2.30 18.83 10.41
CA ALA A 44 1.87 17.51 9.98
C ALA A 44 1.09 17.60 8.65
N ALA A 45 1.43 16.76 7.68
CA ALA A 45 0.66 16.62 6.45
C ALA A 45 -0.82 16.35 6.74
N ARG A 46 -1.72 17.01 5.99
CA ARG A 46 -3.16 16.81 6.10
C ARG A 46 -3.75 16.43 4.73
N PRO A 47 -4.68 15.47 4.69
CA PRO A 47 -5.39 15.15 3.46
C PRO A 47 -6.31 16.30 3.04
N THR A 48 -6.53 16.42 1.75
CA THR A 48 -7.68 17.18 1.22
C THR A 48 -8.99 16.46 1.55
N PRO A 49 -10.15 17.15 1.51
CA PRO A 49 -11.44 16.48 1.65
C PRO A 49 -11.65 15.33 0.65
N GLY A 50 -11.16 15.46 -0.58
CA GLY A 50 -11.20 14.41 -1.60
C GLY A 50 -10.37 13.18 -1.21
N GLN A 51 -9.17 13.38 -0.68
CA GLN A 51 -8.34 12.27 -0.18
C GLN A 51 -8.98 11.58 1.04
N VAL A 52 -9.62 12.32 1.94
CA VAL A 52 -10.39 11.73 3.04
C VAL A 52 -11.56 10.90 2.50
N ALA A 53 -12.31 11.43 1.54
CA ALA A 53 -13.44 10.73 0.93
C ALA A 53 -12.98 9.44 0.24
N TRP A 54 -11.88 9.48 -0.50
CA TRP A 54 -11.30 8.31 -1.17
C TRP A 54 -10.80 7.26 -0.17
N GLN A 55 -10.06 7.65 0.87
CA GLN A 55 -9.62 6.71 1.90
C GLN A 55 -10.79 6.06 2.66
N ASN A 56 -11.93 6.75 2.80
CA ASN A 56 -13.15 6.16 3.37
C ASN A 56 -13.81 5.11 2.47
N LEU A 57 -13.43 5.01 1.18
CA LEU A 57 -13.86 3.91 0.32
C LEU A 57 -13.12 2.62 0.68
N GLU A 58 -11.89 2.71 1.18
CA GLU A 58 -10.97 1.63 1.61
C GLU A 58 -10.54 0.65 0.52
N PHE A 59 -11.48 0.20 -0.30
CA PHE A 59 -11.34 -0.96 -1.16
C PHE A 59 -12.13 -0.79 -2.46
N GLY A 60 -11.46 -0.98 -3.60
CA GLY A 60 -12.03 -0.94 -4.94
C GLY A 60 -11.73 -2.19 -5.76
N MET A 61 -12.41 -2.32 -6.90
CA MET A 61 -12.16 -3.38 -7.88
C MET A 61 -11.50 -2.81 -9.13
N PHE A 62 -10.42 -3.44 -9.58
CA PHE A 62 -9.81 -3.15 -10.88
C PHE A 62 -10.35 -4.11 -11.94
N VAL A 63 -10.50 -3.65 -13.18
CA VAL A 63 -10.98 -4.47 -14.30
C VAL A 63 -10.06 -4.30 -15.50
N HIS A 64 -9.26 -5.33 -15.79
CA HIS A 64 -8.39 -5.43 -16.96
C HIS A 64 -9.07 -6.23 -18.08
N LEU A 65 -9.40 -5.56 -19.19
CA LEU A 65 -9.87 -6.17 -20.43
C LEU A 65 -9.30 -5.39 -21.62
N ALA A 66 -8.54 -6.06 -22.47
CA ALA A 66 -7.87 -5.49 -23.64
C ALA A 66 -7.56 -6.62 -24.65
N PRO A 67 -7.04 -6.33 -25.86
CA PRO A 67 -6.81 -7.37 -26.88
C PRO A 67 -5.96 -8.55 -26.40
N ASN A 68 -5.04 -8.32 -25.47
CA ASN A 68 -4.21 -9.39 -24.90
C ASN A 68 -4.98 -10.46 -24.11
N THR A 69 -6.23 -10.19 -23.69
CA THR A 69 -7.16 -11.22 -23.19
C THR A 69 -7.45 -12.30 -24.25
N TRP A 70 -7.54 -11.92 -25.54
CA TRP A 70 -7.70 -12.87 -26.65
C TRP A 70 -6.38 -13.56 -27.05
N GLN A 71 -5.25 -13.09 -26.52
CA GLN A 71 -3.92 -13.63 -26.80
C GLN A 71 -3.44 -14.60 -25.71
N ASN A 72 -4.13 -14.66 -24.56
CA ASN A 72 -3.63 -15.30 -23.33
C ASN A 72 -2.29 -14.68 -22.86
N LEU A 73 -2.14 -13.36 -23.01
CA LEU A 73 -0.94 -12.60 -22.66
C LEU A 73 -1.25 -11.47 -21.68
N GLU A 74 -0.25 -11.06 -20.91
CA GLU A 74 -0.31 -9.88 -20.02
C GLU A 74 -0.07 -8.56 -20.76
N GLY A 75 0.63 -8.62 -21.90
CA GLY A 75 0.89 -7.48 -22.76
C GLY A 75 0.35 -7.71 -24.16
N ASP A 76 -0.21 -6.66 -24.76
CA ASP A 76 -0.64 -6.68 -26.15
C ASP A 76 0.58 -6.63 -27.08
N ASN A 77 0.64 -7.56 -28.02
CA ASN A 77 1.66 -7.62 -29.07
C ASN A 77 1.14 -7.11 -30.43
N LEU A 78 -0.06 -6.51 -30.46
CA LEU A 78 -0.74 -5.95 -31.63
C LEU A 78 -1.11 -6.96 -32.72
N SER A 79 -1.03 -8.27 -32.43
CA SER A 79 -1.28 -9.32 -33.41
C SER A 79 -2.76 -9.73 -33.52
N THR A 80 -3.60 -9.41 -32.52
CA THR A 80 -5.02 -9.78 -32.55
C THR A 80 -5.76 -9.01 -33.65
N PRO A 81 -6.31 -9.71 -34.66
CA PRO A 81 -7.17 -9.05 -35.64
C PRO A 81 -8.40 -8.46 -34.96
N LEU A 82 -8.78 -7.23 -35.31
CA LEU A 82 -9.96 -6.55 -34.75
C LEU A 82 -11.25 -7.37 -34.89
N SER A 83 -11.35 -8.18 -35.95
CA SER A 83 -12.47 -9.08 -36.20
C SER A 83 -12.62 -10.21 -35.17
N GLN A 84 -11.60 -10.48 -34.36
CA GLN A 84 -11.64 -11.49 -33.29
C GLN A 84 -12.01 -10.92 -31.92
N ILE A 85 -11.97 -9.59 -31.77
CA ILE A 85 -12.30 -8.90 -30.51
C ILE A 85 -13.82 -8.74 -30.44
N ASP A 86 -14.49 -9.77 -29.93
CA ASP A 86 -15.95 -9.84 -29.86
C ASP A 86 -16.45 -10.42 -28.51
N PRO A 87 -16.58 -9.60 -27.46
CA PRO A 87 -17.09 -10.04 -26.17
C PRO A 87 -18.62 -10.15 -26.20
N VAL A 88 -19.11 -11.23 -26.80
CA VAL A 88 -20.53 -11.43 -27.16
C VAL A 88 -21.52 -11.42 -25.99
N ASP A 89 -21.10 -11.74 -24.77
CA ASP A 89 -21.96 -11.72 -23.57
C ASP A 89 -21.53 -10.66 -22.56
N LEU A 90 -20.82 -9.61 -23.01
CA LEU A 90 -20.32 -8.56 -22.14
C LEU A 90 -21.45 -8.00 -21.27
N ASN A 91 -21.26 -8.09 -19.96
CA ASN A 91 -22.22 -7.63 -18.96
C ASN A 91 -21.49 -6.90 -17.83
N THR A 92 -21.48 -5.57 -17.89
CA THR A 92 -20.85 -4.74 -16.85
C THR A 92 -21.64 -4.70 -15.56
N ASP A 93 -22.94 -5.01 -15.56
CA ASP A 93 -23.69 -5.19 -14.31
C ASP A 93 -23.13 -6.39 -13.53
N GLN A 94 -22.78 -7.48 -14.20
CA GLN A 94 -22.15 -8.65 -13.55
C GLN A 94 -20.81 -8.28 -12.89
N TRP A 95 -20.04 -7.39 -13.51
CA TRP A 95 -18.78 -6.91 -12.93
C TRP A 95 -19.05 -6.10 -11.66
N VAL A 96 -19.97 -5.14 -11.75
CA VAL A 96 -20.34 -4.25 -10.64
C VAL A 96 -21.00 -5.03 -9.48
N GLU A 97 -21.84 -6.02 -9.77
CA GLU A 97 -22.40 -6.94 -8.77
C GLU A 97 -21.31 -7.78 -8.09
N THR A 98 -20.30 -8.23 -8.84
CA THR A 98 -19.14 -8.93 -8.27
C THR A 98 -18.39 -8.01 -7.31
N ALA A 99 -18.15 -6.75 -7.68
CA ALA A 99 -17.53 -5.74 -6.82
C ALA A 99 -18.30 -5.54 -5.51
N LEU A 100 -19.62 -5.37 -5.60
CA LEU A 100 -20.50 -5.22 -4.43
C LEU A 100 -20.47 -6.46 -3.53
N SER A 101 -20.45 -7.67 -4.12
CA SER A 101 -20.50 -8.93 -3.38
C SER A 101 -19.30 -9.09 -2.43
N MET A 102 -18.11 -8.67 -2.89
CA MET A 102 -16.87 -8.66 -2.11
C MET A 102 -16.74 -7.46 -1.18
N GLY A 103 -17.64 -6.48 -1.30
CA GLY A 103 -17.64 -5.28 -0.48
C GLY A 103 -16.70 -4.18 -0.99
N ALA A 104 -16.34 -4.16 -2.27
CA ALA A 104 -15.71 -2.99 -2.87
C ALA A 104 -16.65 -1.78 -2.85
N ARG A 105 -16.07 -0.58 -2.93
CA ARG A 105 -16.76 0.71 -2.85
C ARG A 105 -16.53 1.61 -4.05
N TYR A 106 -15.72 1.17 -5.01
CA TYR A 106 -15.53 1.80 -6.32
C TYR A 106 -14.99 0.77 -7.31
N VAL A 107 -15.00 1.12 -8.60
CA VAL A 107 -14.42 0.31 -9.68
C VAL A 107 -13.46 1.17 -10.49
N VAL A 108 -12.29 0.67 -10.85
CA VAL A 108 -11.38 1.28 -11.83
C VAL A 108 -11.37 0.40 -13.08
N PHE A 109 -11.66 0.99 -14.25
CA PHE A 109 -11.68 0.26 -15.52
C PHE A 109 -10.51 0.64 -16.42
N VAL A 110 -9.83 -0.36 -16.98
CA VAL A 110 -8.80 -0.17 -18.01
C VAL A 110 -9.44 0.18 -19.34
N ALA A 111 -9.66 1.47 -19.55
CA ALA A 111 -10.22 2.01 -20.79
C ALA A 111 -9.22 1.94 -21.95
N LYS A 112 -7.92 2.05 -21.66
CA LYS A 112 -6.82 1.84 -22.62
C LYS A 112 -5.63 1.21 -21.90
N HIS A 113 -5.20 0.01 -22.29
CA HIS A 113 -3.97 -0.61 -21.78
C HIS A 113 -2.74 -0.22 -22.62
N GLN A 114 -1.55 -0.73 -22.28
CA GLN A 114 -0.27 -0.38 -22.90
C GLN A 114 -0.20 -0.64 -24.42
N GLY A 115 -1.06 -1.52 -24.96
CA GLY A 115 -1.20 -1.76 -26.40
C GLY A 115 -1.77 -0.58 -27.18
N GLY A 116 -2.50 0.33 -26.53
CA GLY A 116 -3.15 1.49 -27.16
C GLY A 116 -4.59 1.25 -27.61
N PHE A 117 -5.14 0.04 -27.46
CA PHE A 117 -6.53 -0.26 -27.82
C PHE A 117 -7.52 0.46 -26.92
N CYS A 118 -8.41 1.26 -27.53
CA CYS A 118 -9.39 2.06 -26.79
C CYS A 118 -10.72 1.31 -26.63
N MET A 119 -11.16 1.08 -25.39
CA MET A 119 -12.41 0.38 -25.02
C MET A 119 -13.66 1.29 -25.07
N TRP A 120 -13.59 2.38 -25.83
CA TRP A 120 -14.70 3.32 -26.04
C TRP A 120 -14.77 3.83 -27.47
N GLN A 121 -15.84 4.56 -27.78
CA GLN A 121 -16.07 5.18 -29.10
C GLN A 121 -15.18 6.42 -29.29
N THR A 122 -13.90 6.21 -29.58
CA THR A 122 -12.95 7.27 -29.94
C THR A 122 -12.90 7.50 -31.46
N HIS A 123 -12.62 8.73 -31.88
CA HIS A 123 -12.24 9.04 -33.27
C HIS A 123 -10.72 9.18 -33.47
N THR A 124 -9.93 9.13 -32.38
CA THR A 124 -8.49 9.41 -32.42
C THR A 124 -7.65 8.28 -33.03
N THR A 125 -8.18 7.05 -33.06
CA THR A 125 -7.47 5.88 -33.59
C THR A 125 -8.45 4.83 -34.13
N PRO A 126 -8.10 4.13 -35.22
CA PRO A 126 -8.85 2.96 -35.64
C PRO A 126 -8.65 1.74 -34.72
N TYR A 127 -7.60 1.72 -33.88
CA TYR A 127 -7.34 0.65 -32.93
C TYR A 127 -8.20 0.83 -31.67
N SER A 128 -9.50 0.59 -31.83
CA SER A 128 -10.52 0.78 -30.80
C SER A 128 -11.69 -0.17 -30.98
N ILE A 129 -12.50 -0.33 -29.92
CA ILE A 129 -13.70 -1.18 -29.90
C ILE A 129 -14.71 -0.79 -30.98
N ARG A 130 -14.67 0.47 -31.44
CA ARG A 130 -15.50 0.97 -32.55
C ARG A 130 -15.30 0.21 -33.85
N ASN A 131 -14.13 -0.37 -34.09
CA ASN A 131 -13.79 -1.07 -35.33
C ASN A 131 -13.77 -2.60 -35.17
N THR A 132 -14.49 -3.13 -34.18
CA THR A 132 -14.67 -4.58 -33.98
C THR A 132 -16.11 -4.98 -34.32
N PRO A 133 -16.42 -6.28 -34.52
CA PRO A 133 -17.78 -6.72 -34.85
C PRO A 133 -18.73 -6.59 -33.66
N TRP A 134 -18.21 -6.42 -32.44
CA TRP A 134 -19.01 -6.33 -31.23
C TRP A 134 -20.05 -5.22 -31.33
N ARG A 135 -21.33 -5.60 -31.17
CA ARG A 135 -22.49 -4.72 -31.35
C ARG A 135 -22.41 -3.90 -32.66
N HIS A 136 -21.93 -4.52 -33.73
CA HIS A 136 -21.76 -3.91 -35.05
C HIS A 136 -20.89 -2.63 -35.03
N GLY A 137 -19.84 -2.61 -34.20
CA GLY A 137 -18.93 -1.46 -34.04
C GLY A 137 -19.52 -0.28 -33.26
N LYS A 138 -20.74 -0.43 -32.70
CA LYS A 138 -21.43 0.64 -31.96
C LYS A 138 -21.30 0.51 -30.44
N GLY A 139 -20.66 -0.54 -29.96
CA GLY A 139 -20.51 -0.78 -28.52
C GLY A 139 -19.48 0.17 -27.87
N ASP A 140 -19.70 0.50 -26.60
CA ASP A 140 -18.85 1.39 -25.80
C ASP A 140 -18.72 0.80 -24.39
N VAL A 141 -17.64 0.07 -24.12
CA VAL A 141 -17.49 -0.67 -22.85
C VAL A 141 -17.33 0.29 -21.67
N LEU A 142 -16.64 1.42 -21.88
CA LEU A 142 -16.49 2.45 -20.85
C LEU A 142 -17.84 3.12 -20.52
N ARG A 143 -18.73 3.28 -21.50
CA ARG A 143 -20.11 3.73 -21.25
C ARG A 143 -20.91 2.69 -20.48
N ASP A 144 -20.91 1.44 -20.93
CA ASP A 144 -21.62 0.33 -20.27
C ASP A 144 -21.23 0.27 -18.77
N ILE A 145 -19.93 0.29 -18.45
CA ILE A 145 -19.49 0.23 -17.04
C ILE A 145 -19.80 1.51 -16.27
N SER A 146 -19.71 2.70 -16.87
CA SER A 146 -20.16 3.96 -16.24
C SER A 146 -21.64 3.91 -15.88
N GLU A 147 -22.47 3.35 -16.75
CA GLU A 147 -23.90 3.21 -16.54
C GLU A 147 -24.23 2.18 -15.46
N SER A 148 -23.56 1.03 -15.46
CA SER A 148 -23.66 0.01 -14.40
C SER A 148 -23.22 0.57 -13.03
N CYS A 149 -22.07 1.25 -12.98
CA CYS A 149 -21.58 1.91 -11.76
C CYS A 149 -22.62 2.89 -11.20
N ARG A 150 -23.20 3.75 -12.05
CA ARG A 150 -24.25 4.70 -11.66
C ARG A 150 -25.52 4.01 -11.18
N LYS A 151 -25.97 2.97 -11.90
CA LYS A 151 -27.15 2.16 -11.56
C LYS A 151 -27.03 1.54 -10.16
N HIS A 152 -25.83 1.10 -9.79
CA HIS A 152 -25.56 0.43 -8.53
C HIS A 152 -24.96 1.33 -7.43
N GLY A 153 -24.79 2.63 -7.69
CA GLY A 153 -24.24 3.60 -6.74
C GLY A 153 -22.74 3.42 -6.44
N LEU A 154 -21.98 2.81 -7.34
CA LEU A 154 -20.52 2.69 -7.23
C LEU A 154 -19.84 3.82 -8.03
N PRO A 155 -18.93 4.60 -7.44
CA PRO A 155 -18.06 5.50 -8.18
C PRO A 155 -17.18 4.73 -9.18
N LEU A 156 -16.96 5.35 -10.35
CA LEU A 156 -16.08 4.83 -11.41
C LEU A 156 -14.76 5.61 -11.41
N GLY A 157 -13.65 4.90 -11.51
CA GLY A 157 -12.34 5.39 -11.91
C GLY A 157 -11.94 4.80 -13.25
N VAL A 158 -10.92 5.36 -13.88
CA VAL A 158 -10.44 4.94 -15.20
C VAL A 158 -8.93 4.85 -15.23
N TYR A 159 -8.43 3.79 -15.83
CA TYR A 159 -7.03 3.67 -16.26
C TYR A 159 -6.96 3.98 -17.75
N VAL A 160 -6.07 4.90 -18.12
CA VAL A 160 -5.81 5.25 -19.53
C VAL A 160 -4.30 5.28 -19.72
N SER A 161 -3.71 4.19 -20.22
CA SER A 161 -2.26 4.03 -20.31
C SER A 161 -1.59 5.19 -21.06
N PRO A 162 -0.61 5.88 -20.45
CA PRO A 162 0.27 6.80 -21.15
C PRO A 162 1.15 6.06 -22.15
N ARG A 163 1.59 4.83 -21.84
CA ARG A 163 2.28 3.94 -22.78
C ARG A 163 1.30 3.49 -23.85
N ASP A 164 1.74 3.52 -25.09
CA ASP A 164 0.90 3.19 -26.25
C ASP A 164 1.77 2.63 -27.36
N GLN A 165 1.81 1.30 -27.45
CA GLN A 165 2.61 0.59 -28.44
C GLN A 165 2.16 0.91 -29.87
N TYR A 166 0.85 1.08 -30.10
CA TYR A 166 0.29 1.40 -31.41
C TYR A 166 0.83 2.72 -31.96
N PHE A 167 1.00 3.74 -31.11
CA PHE A 167 1.61 5.02 -31.48
C PHE A 167 3.14 5.10 -31.24
N GLY A 168 3.78 4.02 -30.78
CA GLY A 168 5.21 3.99 -30.49
C GLY A 168 5.63 4.83 -29.28
N ALA A 169 4.71 5.08 -28.34
CA ALA A 169 4.97 5.76 -27.09
C ALA A 169 5.33 4.73 -25.99
N GLY A 170 6.52 4.86 -25.42
CA GLY A 170 7.03 4.00 -24.35
C GLY A 170 6.44 4.35 -22.97
N ILE A 171 7.09 3.87 -21.92
CA ILE A 171 6.74 4.18 -20.52
C ILE A 171 6.64 5.71 -20.34
N GLY A 172 5.60 6.16 -19.64
CA GLY A 172 5.35 7.58 -19.46
C GLY A 172 4.70 8.27 -20.66
N GLY A 173 4.42 7.55 -21.75
CA GLY A 173 4.03 8.17 -23.03
C GLY A 173 5.19 8.87 -23.75
N LYS A 174 6.43 8.46 -23.46
CA LYS A 174 7.65 9.02 -24.07
C LYS A 174 7.84 8.49 -25.48
N CYS A 175 7.94 9.39 -26.46
CA CYS A 175 8.24 9.07 -27.85
C CYS A 175 9.74 9.28 -28.17
N LYS A 176 10.22 8.67 -29.26
CA LYS A 176 11.64 8.74 -29.65
C LYS A 176 12.09 10.13 -30.10
N THR A 177 11.19 10.93 -30.66
CA THR A 177 11.52 12.27 -31.21
C THR A 177 10.54 13.34 -30.72
N PRO A 178 10.96 14.62 -30.65
CA PRO A 178 10.06 15.72 -30.27
C PRO A 178 8.82 15.85 -31.16
N ALA A 179 8.95 15.58 -32.46
CA ALA A 179 7.82 15.62 -33.40
C ALA A 179 6.79 14.53 -33.10
N GLN A 180 7.25 13.29 -32.84
CA GLN A 180 6.37 12.20 -32.41
C GLN A 180 5.73 12.50 -31.06
N GLN A 181 6.49 13.06 -30.11
CA GLN A 181 5.95 13.45 -28.81
C GLN A 181 4.84 14.48 -28.95
N LYS A 182 5.03 15.53 -29.77
CA LYS A 182 3.99 16.55 -30.01
C LYS A 182 2.72 15.94 -30.60
N LYS A 183 2.86 15.01 -31.56
CA LYS A 183 1.72 14.31 -32.16
C LYS A 183 1.00 13.41 -31.14
N TYR A 184 1.75 12.62 -30.37
CA TYR A 184 1.17 11.73 -29.37
C TYR A 184 0.50 12.52 -28.23
N ASN A 185 1.11 13.62 -27.77
CA ASN A 185 0.51 14.50 -26.77
C ASN A 185 -0.87 15.01 -27.23
N ALA A 186 -1.01 15.39 -28.51
CA ALA A 186 -2.29 15.86 -29.05
C ALA A 186 -3.35 14.74 -29.03
N ILE A 187 -2.99 13.54 -29.51
CA ILE A 187 -3.86 12.36 -29.51
C ILE A 187 -4.29 11.99 -28.09
N TYR A 188 -3.33 11.88 -27.17
CA TYR A 188 -3.58 11.44 -25.81
C TYR A 188 -4.41 12.46 -25.02
N ARG A 189 -4.15 13.76 -25.18
CA ARG A 189 -4.99 14.82 -24.59
C ARG A 189 -6.41 14.81 -25.14
N GLU A 190 -6.57 14.52 -26.43
CA GLU A 190 -7.89 14.37 -27.03
C GLU A 190 -8.62 13.15 -26.43
N GLN A 191 -7.98 11.97 -26.38
CA GLN A 191 -8.51 10.78 -25.72
C GLN A 191 -8.95 11.05 -24.27
N LEU A 192 -8.11 11.73 -23.47
CA LEU A 192 -8.45 12.11 -22.10
C LEU A 192 -9.60 13.11 -22.05
N THR A 193 -9.69 14.04 -22.99
CA THR A 193 -10.85 14.95 -23.08
C THR A 193 -12.13 14.17 -23.32
N GLU A 194 -12.12 13.15 -24.18
CA GLU A 194 -13.28 12.27 -24.39
C GLU A 194 -13.65 11.54 -23.09
N VAL A 195 -12.67 10.94 -22.42
CA VAL A 195 -12.89 10.17 -21.19
C VAL A 195 -13.39 11.06 -20.04
N PHE A 196 -12.79 12.23 -19.85
CA PHE A 196 -13.11 13.11 -18.74
C PHE A 196 -14.43 13.87 -18.91
N THR A 197 -15.00 13.91 -20.11
CA THR A 197 -16.23 14.68 -20.38
C THR A 197 -17.45 13.83 -20.68
N ARG A 198 -17.29 12.56 -21.10
CA ARG A 198 -18.40 11.74 -21.61
C ARG A 198 -18.97 10.72 -20.60
N TYR A 199 -18.22 10.35 -19.55
CA TYR A 199 -18.56 9.21 -18.68
C TYR A 199 -18.89 9.57 -17.23
N GLY A 200 -19.11 10.86 -16.95
CA GLY A 200 -19.48 11.37 -15.64
C GLY A 200 -18.29 11.72 -14.75
N LYS A 201 -18.55 11.92 -13.44
CA LYS A 201 -17.51 12.18 -12.45
C LYS A 201 -16.70 10.91 -12.19
N LEU A 202 -15.40 11.06 -12.12
CA LEU A 202 -14.45 9.99 -11.83
C LEU A 202 -13.96 10.08 -10.39
N VAL A 203 -13.87 8.93 -9.72
CA VAL A 203 -13.27 8.85 -8.38
C VAL A 203 -11.74 8.79 -8.44
N GLU A 204 -11.21 8.26 -9.54
CA GLU A 204 -9.80 7.96 -9.71
C GLU A 204 -9.39 7.92 -11.18
N ILE A 205 -8.19 8.41 -11.49
CA ILE A 205 -7.57 8.42 -12.81
C ILE A 205 -6.21 7.76 -12.68
N TRP A 206 -5.99 6.71 -13.47
CA TRP A 206 -4.78 5.87 -13.48
C TRP A 206 -3.93 6.08 -14.75
N PHE A 207 -2.68 6.45 -14.53
CA PHE A 207 -1.59 6.72 -15.47
C PHE A 207 -0.39 5.84 -15.10
N ASP A 208 -0.47 4.57 -15.51
CA ASP A 208 0.60 3.60 -15.29
C ASP A 208 1.95 4.07 -15.83
N GLY A 209 2.98 3.94 -14.99
CA GLY A 209 4.32 4.41 -15.31
C GLY A 209 4.45 5.94 -15.48
N SER A 210 3.53 6.74 -14.92
CA SER A 210 3.48 8.21 -15.02
C SER A 210 3.12 8.70 -16.43
N THR A 211 3.05 10.03 -16.63
CA THR A 211 2.81 10.65 -17.93
C THR A 211 3.70 11.87 -18.13
N VAL A 212 4.37 11.96 -19.29
CA VAL A 212 5.08 13.16 -19.74
C VAL A 212 4.19 14.08 -20.57
N THR A 213 3.01 13.59 -20.99
CA THR A 213 2.04 14.45 -21.66
C THR A 213 1.50 15.43 -20.63
N PRO A 214 1.54 16.75 -20.87
CA PRO A 214 0.90 17.71 -19.97
C PRO A 214 -0.61 17.43 -19.97
N VAL A 215 -1.18 17.09 -18.82
CA VAL A 215 -2.62 16.74 -18.68
C VAL A 215 -3.30 17.41 -17.48
N GLY A 216 -2.54 18.05 -16.60
CA GLY A 216 -3.07 18.69 -15.39
C GLY A 216 -4.20 19.67 -15.69
N ASP A 217 -4.10 20.48 -16.75
CA ASP A 217 -5.17 21.41 -17.15
C ASP A 217 -6.50 20.71 -17.48
N LEU A 218 -6.45 19.48 -18.01
CA LEU A 218 -7.65 18.67 -18.28
C LEU A 218 -8.22 18.11 -16.98
N ILE A 219 -7.37 17.63 -16.08
CA ILE A 219 -7.76 17.09 -14.77
C ILE A 219 -8.44 18.19 -13.95
N HIS A 220 -7.77 19.33 -13.76
CA HIS A 220 -8.29 20.45 -12.98
C HIS A 220 -9.58 21.03 -13.56
N ARG A 221 -9.76 20.97 -14.89
CA ARG A 221 -10.97 21.49 -15.54
C ARG A 221 -12.14 20.53 -15.46
N TYR A 222 -11.93 19.24 -15.72
CA TYR A 222 -13.03 18.29 -15.94
C TYR A 222 -13.24 17.32 -14.78
N GLN A 223 -12.19 17.01 -14.02
CA GLN A 223 -12.21 15.99 -12.95
C GLN A 223 -11.43 16.44 -11.69
N PRO A 224 -11.68 17.64 -11.14
CA PRO A 224 -10.90 18.19 -10.02
C PRO A 224 -11.06 17.41 -8.70
N GLU A 225 -12.07 16.55 -8.60
CA GLU A 225 -12.34 15.72 -7.41
C GLU A 225 -11.69 14.33 -7.49
N ALA A 226 -11.22 13.91 -8.67
CA ALA A 226 -10.66 12.58 -8.88
C ALA A 226 -9.30 12.45 -8.21
N MET A 227 -9.02 11.28 -7.62
CA MET A 227 -7.65 10.94 -7.24
C MET A 227 -6.82 10.65 -8.48
N VAL A 228 -5.56 11.07 -8.49
CA VAL A 228 -4.65 10.88 -9.63
C VAL A 228 -3.52 9.96 -9.19
N PHE A 229 -3.45 8.82 -9.85
CA PHE A 229 -2.35 7.87 -9.82
C PHE A 229 -1.80 7.82 -11.24
N GLN A 230 -0.56 8.05 -11.59
CA GLN A 230 0.51 8.75 -10.90
C GLN A 230 1.10 9.76 -11.90
N GLY A 231 2.14 10.50 -11.52
CA GLY A 231 2.80 11.51 -12.36
C GLY A 231 2.67 12.93 -11.81
N PRO A 232 2.88 13.97 -12.63
CA PRO A 232 3.07 15.34 -12.14
C PRO A 232 1.91 15.90 -11.28
N ASP A 233 0.68 15.42 -11.49
CA ASP A 233 -0.52 15.80 -10.76
C ASP A 233 -0.96 14.74 -9.72
N ALA A 234 -0.08 13.80 -9.35
CA ALA A 234 -0.43 12.70 -8.45
C ALA A 234 -0.98 13.19 -7.10
N THR A 235 -2.06 12.55 -6.64
CA THR A 235 -2.66 12.79 -5.32
C THR A 235 -2.62 11.57 -4.42
N ILE A 236 -2.34 10.39 -4.99
CA ILE A 236 -2.18 9.10 -4.32
C ILE A 236 -0.91 8.42 -4.88
N ARG A 237 -0.41 7.39 -4.19
CA ARG A 237 0.84 6.73 -4.60
C ARG A 237 0.83 5.22 -4.49
N TRP A 238 1.64 4.60 -5.33
CA TRP A 238 1.81 3.15 -5.36
C TRP A 238 2.43 2.59 -4.08
N VAL A 239 2.00 1.41 -3.66
CA VAL A 239 2.58 0.72 -2.50
C VAL A 239 4.02 0.27 -2.72
N GLY A 240 4.44 0.03 -3.96
CA GLY A 240 5.78 -0.48 -4.27
C GLY A 240 5.86 -1.99 -4.47
N ASN A 241 4.72 -2.67 -4.61
CA ASN A 241 4.61 -4.07 -5.05
C ASN A 241 3.21 -4.33 -5.63
N GLU A 242 3.09 -5.36 -6.46
CA GLU A 242 1.80 -5.87 -6.97
C GLU A 242 1.36 -7.14 -6.21
N ASN A 243 1.82 -7.28 -4.96
CA ASN A 243 1.38 -8.31 -4.03
C ASN A 243 0.33 -7.77 -3.05
N GLY A 244 -0.23 -6.58 -3.27
CA GLY A 244 -1.29 -6.02 -2.41
C GLY A 244 -0.89 -5.89 -0.94
N PHE A 245 0.40 -5.74 -0.63
CA PHE A 245 0.90 -5.70 0.73
C PHE A 245 1.51 -4.33 1.04
N ALA A 246 0.87 -3.56 1.91
CA ALA A 246 1.40 -2.31 2.46
C ALA A 246 2.43 -2.59 3.57
N PRO A 247 3.45 -1.74 3.75
CA PRO A 247 4.37 -1.86 4.88
C PRO A 247 3.64 -1.64 6.21
N TYR A 248 4.24 -2.07 7.30
CA TYR A 248 3.85 -1.64 8.65
C TYR A 248 5.12 -1.19 9.40
N PRO A 249 5.16 0.05 9.93
CA PRO A 249 4.14 1.09 9.84
C PRO A 249 3.88 1.59 8.40
N CYS A 250 2.69 2.11 8.14
CA CYS A 250 2.30 2.74 6.88
C CYS A 250 1.98 4.22 7.11
N TRP A 251 2.76 5.12 6.50
CA TRP A 251 2.58 6.56 6.63
C TRP A 251 2.05 7.15 5.33
N ASN A 252 1.01 7.97 5.40
CA ASN A 252 0.45 8.65 4.22
C ASN A 252 1.24 9.92 3.86
N ALA A 253 2.07 10.41 4.78
CA ALA A 253 2.93 11.56 4.57
C ALA A 253 4.25 11.16 3.87
N LEU A 254 4.81 12.10 3.11
CA LEU A 254 6.14 12.02 2.50
C LEU A 254 6.74 13.42 2.31
N ASP A 255 8.04 13.48 2.00
CA ASP A 255 8.70 14.75 1.72
C ASP A 255 8.16 15.42 0.44
N LYS A 256 8.25 16.75 0.39
CA LYS A 256 7.76 17.53 -0.75
C LYS A 256 8.51 17.22 -2.05
N GLN A 257 9.81 16.93 -1.99
CA GLN A 257 10.62 16.59 -3.16
C GLN A 257 10.24 15.21 -3.69
N ASP A 258 10.11 14.22 -2.80
CA ASP A 258 9.63 12.88 -3.14
C ASP A 258 8.23 12.95 -3.79
N ALA A 259 7.30 13.71 -3.19
CA ALA A 259 5.96 13.91 -3.75
C ALA A 259 5.97 14.56 -5.14
N ALA A 260 6.85 15.56 -5.36
CA ALA A 260 6.95 16.28 -6.62
C ALA A 260 7.44 15.41 -7.80
N THR A 261 8.07 14.25 -7.52
CA THR A 261 8.41 13.28 -8.58
C THR A 261 7.17 12.71 -9.27
N GLY A 262 6.05 12.65 -8.55
CA GLY A 262 4.83 12.00 -9.02
C GLY A 262 4.93 10.47 -9.10
N THR A 263 6.03 9.85 -8.67
CA THR A 263 6.27 8.41 -8.77
C THR A 263 6.78 7.82 -7.45
N ALA A 264 6.63 8.55 -6.35
CA ALA A 264 6.95 8.06 -5.02
C ALA A 264 6.17 6.79 -4.69
N THR A 265 6.72 5.96 -3.81
CA THR A 265 6.05 4.74 -3.33
C THR A 265 5.94 4.73 -1.81
N ALA A 266 5.47 3.63 -1.22
CA ALA A 266 5.51 3.48 0.23
C ALA A 266 6.95 3.46 0.79
N LEU A 267 7.99 3.22 -0.02
CA LEU A 267 9.39 3.36 0.39
C LEU A 267 9.82 4.82 0.64
N ASN A 268 9.08 5.79 0.09
CA ASN A 268 9.31 7.22 0.31
C ASN A 268 8.50 7.77 1.49
N SER A 269 7.82 6.91 2.25
CA SER A 269 7.02 7.33 3.39
C SER A 269 7.86 8.06 4.45
N ASP A 270 7.39 9.22 4.90
CA ASP A 270 8.01 9.97 6.00
C ASP A 270 6.91 10.42 6.98
N PRO A 271 6.87 9.92 8.22
CA PRO A 271 5.90 10.36 9.23
C PRO A 271 6.00 11.86 9.57
N ASN A 272 7.11 12.53 9.24
CA ASN A 272 7.28 13.97 9.41
C ASN A 272 7.14 14.75 8.10
N GLY A 273 6.80 14.07 7.01
CA GLY A 273 6.59 14.66 5.70
C GLY A 273 5.49 15.72 5.69
N SER A 274 5.61 16.67 4.75
CA SER A 274 4.70 17.82 4.65
C SER A 274 3.58 17.64 3.63
N VAL A 275 3.67 16.61 2.77
CA VAL A 275 2.66 16.32 1.73
C VAL A 275 1.90 15.05 2.11
N TRP A 276 0.57 15.09 1.99
CA TRP A 276 -0.28 13.91 2.14
C TRP A 276 -0.53 13.28 0.77
N MET A 277 -0.09 12.04 0.57
CA MET A 277 -0.26 11.30 -0.68
C MET A 277 -0.46 9.83 -0.32
N PRO A 278 -1.69 9.39 -0.03
CA PRO A 278 -1.93 8.11 0.61
C PRO A 278 -1.58 6.94 -0.31
N VAL A 279 -1.31 5.79 0.33
CA VAL A 279 -0.83 4.59 -0.34
C VAL A 279 -1.99 3.76 -0.89
N GLU A 280 -1.90 3.36 -2.15
CA GLU A 280 -2.75 2.36 -2.79
C GLU A 280 -1.96 1.07 -3.04
N ALA A 281 -2.49 -0.05 -2.55
CA ALA A 281 -1.98 -1.38 -2.77
C ALA A 281 -2.83 -2.08 -3.83
N ASP A 282 -2.29 -2.21 -5.02
CA ASP A 282 -2.94 -2.85 -6.16
C ASP A 282 -2.52 -4.31 -6.28
N VAL A 283 -3.47 -5.15 -6.69
CA VAL A 283 -3.17 -6.54 -6.98
C VAL A 283 -4.26 -7.30 -7.74
N SER A 284 -3.91 -8.34 -8.49
CA SER A 284 -4.86 -9.28 -9.09
C SER A 284 -5.33 -10.42 -8.20
N ILE A 285 -6.56 -10.86 -8.40
CA ILE A 285 -7.13 -12.11 -7.86
C ILE A 285 -6.50 -13.35 -8.50
N ARG A 286 -5.75 -13.20 -9.61
CA ARG A 286 -5.08 -14.27 -10.36
C ARG A 286 -3.56 -14.10 -10.39
N ARG A 287 -2.96 -13.59 -9.30
CA ARG A 287 -1.53 -13.21 -9.26
C ARG A 287 -0.62 -14.26 -9.91
N PRO A 288 0.39 -13.83 -10.71
CA PRO A 288 0.72 -12.44 -11.02
C PRO A 288 -0.12 -11.85 -12.18
N ASP A 289 -1.11 -12.58 -12.71
CA ASP A 289 -1.76 -12.25 -13.97
C ASP A 289 -2.87 -11.20 -13.76
N TRP A 290 -2.77 -10.07 -14.44
CA TRP A 290 -3.78 -9.02 -14.48
C TRP A 290 -4.89 -9.32 -15.47
N PHE A 291 -4.61 -10.06 -16.54
CA PHE A 291 -5.61 -10.41 -17.56
C PHE A 291 -6.11 -11.84 -17.41
N TRP A 292 -7.30 -12.08 -17.93
CA TRP A 292 -7.83 -13.44 -18.01
C TRP A 292 -7.08 -14.22 -19.09
N SER A 293 -6.80 -15.49 -18.82
CA SER A 293 -6.21 -16.44 -19.77
C SER A 293 -6.86 -17.80 -19.59
N THR A 294 -6.93 -18.58 -20.67
CA THR A 294 -7.36 -19.98 -20.62
C THR A 294 -6.49 -20.84 -19.69
N THR A 295 -5.27 -20.40 -19.37
CA THR A 295 -4.30 -21.14 -18.57
C THR A 295 -4.21 -20.70 -17.11
N ASN A 296 -4.90 -19.63 -16.69
CA ASN A 296 -4.77 -19.08 -15.34
C ASN A 296 -5.95 -19.37 -14.40
N ALA A 297 -6.85 -20.29 -14.79
CA ALA A 297 -7.97 -20.75 -13.95
C ALA A 297 -7.50 -21.26 -12.57
N GLY A 298 -6.35 -21.94 -12.49
CA GLY A 298 -5.79 -22.45 -11.24
C GLY A 298 -5.09 -21.42 -10.35
N LYS A 299 -4.99 -20.15 -10.79
CA LYS A 299 -4.31 -19.07 -10.04
C LYS A 299 -5.24 -18.21 -9.19
N VAL A 300 -6.54 -18.52 -9.18
CA VAL A 300 -7.52 -17.77 -8.39
C VAL A 300 -7.14 -17.86 -6.91
N LEU A 301 -6.94 -16.70 -6.27
CA LEU A 301 -6.58 -16.64 -4.86
C LEU A 301 -7.65 -17.27 -3.98
N THR A 302 -7.22 -17.94 -2.91
CA THR A 302 -8.12 -18.49 -1.90
C THR A 302 -8.65 -17.40 -0.97
N LEU A 303 -9.71 -17.71 -0.20
CA LEU A 303 -10.23 -16.82 0.83
C LEU A 303 -9.14 -16.37 1.82
N ASP A 304 -8.29 -17.31 2.29
CA ASP A 304 -7.22 -17.00 3.24
C ASP A 304 -6.19 -16.03 2.66
N GLN A 305 -5.86 -16.17 1.37
CA GLN A 305 -4.96 -15.25 0.68
C GLN A 305 -5.61 -13.86 0.55
N LEU A 306 -6.89 -13.77 0.20
CA LEU A 306 -7.62 -12.49 0.14
C LEU A 306 -7.72 -11.81 1.52
N LEU A 307 -7.91 -12.59 2.59
CA LEU A 307 -7.88 -12.07 3.96
C LEU A 307 -6.48 -11.58 4.34
N SER A 308 -5.42 -12.33 4.03
CA SER A 308 -4.04 -11.87 4.25
C SER A 308 -3.80 -10.51 3.58
N ILE A 309 -4.21 -10.38 2.32
CA ILE A 309 -4.12 -9.11 1.56
C ILE A 309 -4.88 -8.00 2.26
N TYR A 310 -6.13 -8.23 2.68
CA TYR A 310 -6.96 -7.22 3.35
C TYR A 310 -6.35 -6.74 4.67
N TYR A 311 -5.88 -7.66 5.52
CA TYR A 311 -5.21 -7.30 6.78
C TYR A 311 -3.89 -6.55 6.54
N ARG A 312 -3.20 -6.85 5.44
CA ARG A 312 -1.91 -6.25 5.07
C ARG A 312 -2.04 -5.05 4.11
N SER A 313 -3.25 -4.59 3.81
CA SER A 313 -3.52 -3.36 3.03
C SER A 313 -4.45 -2.43 3.81
N VAL A 314 -5.76 -2.63 3.72
CA VAL A 314 -6.81 -1.90 4.47
C VAL A 314 -6.55 -1.96 5.98
N GLY A 315 -6.13 -3.13 6.48
CA GLY A 315 -5.76 -3.33 7.89
C GLY A 315 -4.49 -2.60 8.34
N ARG A 316 -3.75 -1.97 7.42
CA ARG A 316 -2.57 -1.12 7.68
C ARG A 316 -2.81 0.34 7.26
N GLY A 317 -4.02 0.69 6.84
CA GLY A 317 -4.42 2.06 6.51
C GLY A 317 -4.13 2.47 5.07
N ALA A 318 -3.72 1.53 4.22
CA ALA A 318 -3.62 1.72 2.78
C ALA A 318 -4.95 1.40 2.09
N GLN A 319 -5.16 1.97 0.91
CA GLN A 319 -6.25 1.57 0.02
C GLN A 319 -5.91 0.23 -0.63
N LEU A 320 -6.92 -0.61 -0.92
CA LEU A 320 -6.77 -1.83 -1.70
C LEU A 320 -7.47 -1.68 -3.06
N LEU A 321 -6.79 -2.01 -4.15
CA LEU A 321 -7.37 -2.10 -5.49
C LEU A 321 -7.20 -3.54 -6.01
N LEU A 322 -8.26 -4.36 -5.93
CA LEU A 322 -8.23 -5.78 -6.31
C LEU A 322 -8.73 -5.98 -7.74
N ASN A 323 -7.88 -6.47 -8.63
CA ASN A 323 -8.23 -6.79 -10.00
C ASN A 323 -8.97 -8.12 -10.13
N ILE A 324 -10.05 -8.12 -10.91
CA ILE A 324 -10.75 -9.32 -11.38
C ILE A 324 -10.94 -9.17 -12.90
N PRO A 325 -10.27 -9.98 -13.74
CA PRO A 325 -10.34 -9.81 -15.18
C PRO A 325 -11.54 -10.56 -15.80
N PRO A 326 -12.32 -9.91 -16.69
CA PRO A 326 -13.28 -10.59 -17.54
C PRO A 326 -12.57 -11.47 -18.58
N ASN A 327 -13.23 -12.55 -18.98
CA ASN A 327 -12.80 -13.43 -20.06
C ASN A 327 -13.12 -12.85 -21.45
N THR A 328 -12.78 -13.58 -22.51
CA THR A 328 -13.02 -13.17 -23.92
C THR A 328 -14.49 -13.02 -24.30
N ARG A 329 -15.43 -13.55 -23.50
CA ARG A 329 -16.88 -13.34 -23.68
C ARG A 329 -17.38 -12.06 -23.01
N GLY A 330 -16.54 -11.40 -22.19
CA GLY A 330 -16.89 -10.19 -21.45
C GLY A 330 -17.50 -10.46 -20.06
N LEU A 331 -17.27 -11.64 -19.48
CA LEU A 331 -17.77 -12.03 -18.17
C LEU A 331 -16.63 -12.36 -17.21
N MET A 332 -16.76 -11.99 -15.94
CA MET A 332 -15.89 -12.53 -14.88
C MET A 332 -16.19 -14.02 -14.70
N ALA A 333 -15.16 -14.84 -14.48
CA ALA A 333 -15.36 -16.27 -14.37
C ALA A 333 -16.04 -16.62 -13.04
N GLN A 334 -16.87 -17.67 -13.05
CA GLN A 334 -17.64 -18.07 -11.86
C GLN A 334 -16.78 -18.37 -10.62
N PRO A 335 -15.58 -18.99 -10.72
CA PRO A 335 -14.69 -19.13 -9.57
C PRO A 335 -14.23 -17.78 -8.97
N ASP A 336 -14.01 -16.77 -9.81
CA ASP A 336 -13.62 -15.42 -9.35
C ASP A 336 -14.76 -14.77 -8.57
N CYS A 337 -15.97 -14.76 -9.16
CA CYS A 337 -17.16 -14.22 -8.51
C CYS A 337 -17.47 -14.95 -7.19
N ALA A 338 -17.29 -16.28 -7.15
CA ALA A 338 -17.58 -17.09 -5.98
C ALA A 338 -16.64 -16.76 -4.81
N VAL A 339 -15.32 -16.70 -5.05
CA VAL A 339 -14.37 -16.37 -3.98
C VAL A 339 -14.44 -14.90 -3.58
N ALA A 340 -14.73 -13.99 -4.52
CA ALA A 340 -15.00 -12.59 -4.23
C ALA A 340 -16.19 -12.44 -3.25
N LYS A 341 -17.29 -13.16 -3.52
CA LYS A 341 -18.44 -13.19 -2.60
C LYS A 341 -18.08 -13.76 -1.24
N GLN A 342 -17.38 -14.90 -1.19
CA GLN A 342 -16.94 -15.52 0.08
C GLN A 342 -16.08 -14.55 0.90
N PHE A 343 -15.18 -13.83 0.25
CA PHE A 343 -14.35 -12.81 0.88
C PHE A 343 -15.20 -11.68 1.48
N GLY A 344 -16.15 -11.13 0.73
CA GLY A 344 -17.06 -10.10 1.26
C GLY A 344 -17.94 -10.60 2.40
N ASP A 345 -18.45 -11.83 2.32
CA ASP A 345 -19.23 -12.46 3.38
C ASP A 345 -18.40 -12.60 4.67
N GLU A 346 -17.15 -13.02 4.54
CA GLU A 346 -16.24 -13.21 5.67
C GLU A 346 -15.83 -11.88 6.31
N LEU A 347 -15.56 -10.83 5.52
CA LEU A 347 -15.32 -9.49 6.04
C LEU A 347 -16.54 -8.95 6.82
N ARG A 348 -17.75 -9.14 6.28
CA ARG A 348 -18.99 -8.77 6.98
C ARG A 348 -19.14 -9.56 8.27
N ARG A 349 -18.91 -10.88 8.24
CA ARG A 349 -18.99 -11.74 9.43
C ARG A 349 -18.04 -11.29 10.54
N ARG A 350 -16.80 -10.93 10.19
CA ARG A 350 -15.79 -10.48 11.17
C ARG A 350 -16.06 -9.09 11.73
N PHE A 351 -16.47 -8.13 10.89
CA PHE A 351 -16.30 -6.71 11.22
C PHE A 351 -17.56 -5.83 11.18
N SER A 352 -18.73 -6.38 10.80
CA SER A 352 -19.98 -5.60 10.75
C SER A 352 -20.54 -5.25 12.14
N HIS A 353 -20.30 -6.11 13.14
CA HIS A 353 -20.87 -5.99 14.49
C HIS A 353 -19.77 -6.00 15.55
N PRO A 354 -19.23 -4.83 15.94
CA PRO A 354 -18.29 -4.76 17.05
C PRO A 354 -18.99 -5.14 18.37
N VAL A 355 -18.25 -5.80 19.26
CA VAL A 355 -18.67 -6.04 20.66
C VAL A 355 -18.89 -4.71 21.37
N ALA A 356 -17.98 -3.76 21.15
CA ALA A 356 -18.13 -2.38 21.58
C ALA A 356 -17.31 -1.44 20.68
N ARG A 357 -17.70 -0.17 20.66
CA ARG A 357 -16.97 0.89 19.97
C ARG A 357 -17.03 2.18 20.77
N THR A 358 -15.95 2.94 20.74
CA THR A 358 -15.86 4.29 21.29
C THR A 358 -15.02 5.19 20.37
N ARG A 359 -14.94 6.46 20.73
CA ARG A 359 -14.08 7.49 20.12
C ARG A 359 -13.45 8.32 21.23
N GLY A 360 -12.34 9.00 20.96
CA GLY A 360 -11.68 9.80 21.98
C GLY A 360 -10.59 10.71 21.42
N ALA A 361 -10.15 11.65 22.25
CA ALA A 361 -9.03 12.53 21.95
C ALA A 361 -8.02 12.48 23.09
N GLY A 362 -6.75 12.75 22.78
CA GLY A 362 -5.65 12.70 23.73
C GLY A 362 -4.98 11.33 23.82
N PRO A 363 -3.98 11.19 24.72
CA PRO A 363 -3.10 10.02 24.76
C PRO A 363 -3.73 8.78 25.41
N LEU A 364 -4.92 8.90 26.01
CA LEU A 364 -5.62 7.79 26.66
C LEU A 364 -7.07 7.76 26.21
N VAL A 365 -7.48 6.66 25.57
CA VAL A 365 -8.88 6.38 25.26
C VAL A 365 -9.25 5.08 25.97
N GLU A 366 -10.00 5.20 27.06
CA GLU A 366 -10.46 4.08 27.89
C GLU A 366 -11.96 3.92 27.77
N TRP A 367 -12.43 2.67 27.78
CA TRP A 367 -13.84 2.34 27.68
C TRP A 367 -14.20 1.12 28.50
N LYS A 368 -15.19 1.29 29.39
CA LYS A 368 -15.81 0.18 30.12
C LYS A 368 -16.90 -0.45 29.25
N LEU A 369 -16.83 -1.75 29.07
CA LEU A 369 -17.84 -2.51 28.34
C LEU A 369 -19.13 -2.61 29.15
N ALA A 370 -20.27 -2.73 28.46
CA ALA A 370 -21.57 -2.89 29.11
C ALA A 370 -21.65 -4.16 29.98
N LYS A 371 -20.94 -5.21 29.55
CA LYS A 371 -20.73 -6.46 30.28
C LYS A 371 -19.38 -7.05 29.89
N PRO A 372 -18.77 -7.91 30.73
CA PRO A 372 -17.60 -8.67 30.33
C PRO A 372 -17.87 -9.44 29.03
N ALA A 373 -16.94 -9.37 28.08
CA ALA A 373 -17.07 -10.00 26.78
C ALA A 373 -15.73 -10.52 26.29
N ARG A 374 -15.76 -11.62 25.53
CA ARG A 374 -14.59 -12.11 24.80
C ARG A 374 -14.28 -11.14 23.66
N ILE A 375 -12.99 -10.88 23.44
CA ILE A 375 -12.46 -10.13 22.30
C ILE A 375 -11.27 -10.87 21.71
N ASP A 376 -11.04 -10.75 20.41
CA ASP A 376 -9.86 -11.28 19.71
C ASP A 376 -9.32 -10.36 18.60
N THR A 377 -9.98 -9.22 18.33
CA THR A 377 -9.51 -8.22 17.37
C THR A 377 -9.87 -6.82 17.83
N VAL A 378 -8.97 -5.86 17.57
CA VAL A 378 -9.18 -4.42 17.76
C VAL A 378 -9.07 -3.70 16.41
N ILE A 379 -10.00 -2.79 16.12
CA ILE A 379 -9.90 -1.85 15.00
C ILE A 379 -9.73 -0.44 15.55
N LEU A 380 -8.67 0.21 15.10
CA LEU A 380 -8.32 1.58 15.43
C LEU A 380 -8.43 2.46 14.18
N GLN A 381 -8.94 3.67 14.32
CA GLN A 381 -8.99 4.66 13.24
C GLN A 381 -8.73 6.06 13.78
N GLU A 382 -7.80 6.79 13.16
CA GLU A 382 -7.61 8.21 13.45
C GLU A 382 -8.61 9.07 12.65
N GLN A 383 -8.90 10.25 13.18
CA GLN A 383 -9.59 11.31 12.43
C GLN A 383 -8.59 11.96 11.46
N ILE A 384 -8.31 11.27 10.35
CA ILE A 384 -7.26 11.63 9.38
C ILE A 384 -7.42 13.03 8.77
N SER A 385 -8.60 13.65 8.79
CA SER A 385 -8.77 15.07 8.39
C SER A 385 -7.90 16.02 9.22
N GLY A 386 -7.48 15.60 10.41
CA GLY A 386 -6.54 16.30 11.28
C GLY A 386 -5.08 15.88 11.11
N GLY A 387 -4.75 15.04 10.12
CA GLY A 387 -3.45 14.39 9.92
C GLY A 387 -3.35 12.99 10.56
N GLN A 388 -2.24 12.31 10.33
CA GLN A 388 -1.89 11.01 10.92
C GLN A 388 -0.93 11.25 12.09
N ARG A 389 -1.41 11.10 13.33
CA ARG A 389 -0.74 11.64 14.52
C ARG A 389 -0.08 10.56 15.35
N VAL A 390 -0.70 9.40 15.53
CA VAL A 390 -0.15 8.33 16.37
C VAL A 390 1.16 7.82 15.76
N ARG A 391 2.20 7.71 16.60
CA ARG A 391 3.53 7.20 16.26
C ARG A 391 3.83 5.88 16.95
N ALA A 392 3.36 5.72 18.19
CA ALA A 392 3.40 4.47 18.93
C ALA A 392 2.20 4.37 19.89
N TYR A 393 1.70 3.16 20.12
CA TYR A 393 0.61 2.90 21.05
C TYR A 393 0.69 1.52 21.71
N GLN A 394 -0.03 1.38 22.82
CA GLN A 394 -0.28 0.14 23.53
C GLN A 394 -1.79 -0.08 23.69
N LEU A 395 -2.21 -1.33 23.52
CA LEU A 395 -3.56 -1.81 23.75
C LEU A 395 -3.59 -2.66 25.00
N GLU A 396 -4.62 -2.44 25.82
CA GLU A 396 -4.86 -3.22 27.02
C GLU A 396 -6.32 -3.54 27.21
N GLY A 397 -6.56 -4.66 27.88
CA GLY A 397 -7.86 -5.11 28.32
C GLY A 397 -7.86 -5.27 29.83
N ARG A 398 -9.00 -5.04 30.48
CA ARG A 398 -9.13 -5.29 31.91
C ARG A 398 -9.80 -6.64 32.14
N ALA A 399 -9.06 -7.57 32.72
CA ALA A 399 -9.51 -8.91 33.06
C ALA A 399 -9.33 -9.12 34.58
N HIS A 400 -10.36 -9.63 35.25
CA HIS A 400 -10.34 -9.87 36.70
C HIS A 400 -9.88 -8.65 37.54
N GLY A 401 -10.27 -7.44 37.11
CA GLY A 401 -9.92 -6.20 37.80
C GLY A 401 -8.52 -5.63 37.51
N ALA A 402 -7.68 -6.34 36.74
CA ALA A 402 -6.34 -5.91 36.36
C ALA A 402 -6.23 -5.60 34.86
N TRP A 403 -5.45 -4.60 34.50
CA TRP A 403 -5.11 -4.32 33.11
C TRP A 403 -4.03 -5.29 32.63
N ILE A 404 -4.27 -5.94 31.49
CA ILE A 404 -3.35 -6.85 30.82
C ILE A 404 -3.01 -6.30 29.43
N PRO A 405 -1.77 -6.48 28.95
CA PRO A 405 -1.39 -6.12 27.59
C PRO A 405 -2.14 -6.98 26.57
N LEU A 406 -2.68 -6.34 25.53
CA LEU A 406 -3.30 -7.02 24.38
C LEU A 406 -2.42 -6.92 23.13
N GLY A 407 -1.60 -5.87 23.03
CA GLY A 407 -0.69 -5.66 21.91
C GLY A 407 -0.14 -4.25 21.90
N GLU A 408 0.78 -3.98 20.98
CA GLU A 408 1.33 -2.65 20.73
C GLU A 408 1.45 -2.41 19.23
N GLY A 409 1.75 -1.18 18.84
CA GLY A 409 1.87 -0.81 17.44
C GLY A 409 2.38 0.60 17.23
N ALA A 410 2.46 0.99 15.95
CA ALA A 410 2.99 2.27 15.50
C ALA A 410 1.90 3.09 14.79
N SER A 411 1.92 3.11 13.45
CA SER A 411 0.94 3.85 12.64
C SER A 411 -0.48 3.28 12.80
N ILE A 412 -1.47 4.16 13.02
CA ILE A 412 -2.90 3.83 12.90
C ILE A 412 -3.46 4.35 11.57
N GLY A 413 -3.37 5.66 11.33
CA GLY A 413 -3.87 6.27 10.09
C GLY A 413 -5.38 6.08 9.91
N HIS A 414 -5.80 5.82 8.67
CA HIS A 414 -7.22 5.64 8.35
C HIS A 414 -7.84 4.43 9.08
N LYS A 415 -7.09 3.32 9.13
CA LYS A 415 -7.50 2.10 9.81
C LYS A 415 -6.29 1.22 10.15
N ARG A 416 -6.31 0.66 11.37
CA ARG A 416 -5.46 -0.45 11.78
C ARG A 416 -6.35 -1.58 12.30
N ILE A 417 -6.27 -2.74 11.65
CA ILE A 417 -6.88 -3.98 12.13
C ILE A 417 -5.78 -4.78 12.84
N GLN A 418 -5.93 -4.98 14.14
CA GLN A 418 -4.96 -5.67 14.97
C GLN A 418 -5.62 -6.84 15.71
N PRO A 419 -5.36 -8.08 15.29
CA PRO A 419 -5.63 -9.26 16.11
C PRO A 419 -4.94 -9.15 17.47
N VAL A 420 -5.60 -9.65 18.51
CA VAL A 420 -5.07 -9.71 19.88
C VAL A 420 -5.31 -11.10 20.47
N PRO A 421 -4.53 -11.55 21.46
CA PRO A 421 -4.81 -12.79 22.16
C PRO A 421 -6.26 -12.80 22.70
N PRO A 422 -7.02 -13.89 22.50
CA PRO A 422 -8.41 -13.92 22.95
C PRO A 422 -8.54 -13.83 24.47
N HIS A 423 -9.26 -12.83 24.96
CA HIS A 423 -9.50 -12.62 26.40
C HIS A 423 -10.93 -12.17 26.68
N ILE A 424 -11.47 -12.57 27.84
CA ILE A 424 -12.69 -11.98 28.38
C ILE A 424 -12.28 -10.74 29.19
N VAL A 425 -12.76 -9.57 28.77
CA VAL A 425 -12.43 -8.29 29.39
C VAL A 425 -13.70 -7.52 29.73
N ASP A 426 -13.65 -6.63 30.71
CA ASP A 426 -14.76 -5.73 31.08
C ASP A 426 -14.47 -4.26 30.74
N ALA A 427 -13.24 -3.95 30.33
CA ALA A 427 -12.84 -2.66 29.80
C ALA A 427 -11.68 -2.84 28.81
N VAL A 428 -11.51 -1.86 27.92
CA VAL A 428 -10.40 -1.79 26.96
C VAL A 428 -9.84 -0.37 26.97
N ARG A 429 -8.53 -0.23 26.75
CA ARG A 429 -7.92 1.08 26.55
C ARG A 429 -6.81 1.09 25.52
N LEU A 430 -6.78 2.19 24.78
CA LEU A 430 -5.67 2.58 23.93
C LEU A 430 -4.84 3.63 24.69
N ARG A 431 -3.55 3.38 24.83
CA ARG A 431 -2.56 4.38 25.26
C ARG A 431 -1.68 4.76 24.09
N VAL A 432 -1.70 6.01 23.67
CA VAL A 432 -0.75 6.54 22.71
C VAL A 432 0.50 6.98 23.47
N THR A 433 1.61 6.30 23.18
CA THR A 433 2.90 6.52 23.85
C THR A 433 3.78 7.52 23.10
N GLU A 434 3.54 7.70 21.81
CA GLU A 434 4.20 8.70 20.97
C GLU A 434 3.22 9.23 19.92
N SER A 435 3.20 10.55 19.69
CA SER A 435 2.37 11.18 18.66
C SER A 435 2.92 12.51 18.16
N GLN A 436 2.55 12.88 16.93
CA GLN A 436 2.70 14.22 16.39
C GLN A 436 1.41 15.03 16.69
N GLY A 437 1.42 15.76 17.80
CA GLY A 437 0.26 16.48 18.32
C GLY A 437 -0.74 15.56 19.03
N ASP A 438 -1.88 16.12 19.44
CA ASP A 438 -2.89 15.40 20.21
C ASP A 438 -3.58 14.31 19.37
N PRO A 439 -3.55 13.02 19.77
CA PRO A 439 -4.23 11.97 19.03
C PRO A 439 -5.74 12.23 18.93
N MET A 440 -6.33 11.95 17.77
CA MET A 440 -7.76 12.04 17.54
C MET A 440 -8.26 10.70 17.02
N ILE A 441 -8.85 9.89 17.90
CA ILE A 441 -9.32 8.54 17.60
C ILE A 441 -10.79 8.61 17.21
N ARG A 442 -11.05 8.42 15.91
CA ARG A 442 -12.40 8.34 15.34
C ARG A 442 -13.10 7.06 15.76
N THR A 443 -12.35 5.95 15.83
CA THR A 443 -12.87 4.63 16.22
C THR A 443 -11.83 3.87 17.03
N LEU A 444 -12.22 3.40 18.21
CA LEU A 444 -11.65 2.25 18.91
C LEU A 444 -12.78 1.22 19.02
N ALA A 445 -12.69 0.13 18.27
CA ALA A 445 -13.70 -0.92 18.26
C ALA A 445 -13.05 -2.27 18.57
N VAL A 446 -13.75 -3.10 19.34
CA VAL A 446 -13.30 -4.45 19.67
C VAL A 446 -14.29 -5.48 19.17
N TYR A 447 -13.78 -6.63 18.74
CA TYR A 447 -14.52 -7.66 18.05
C TYR A 447 -14.23 -9.02 18.68
N ASP A 448 -15.24 -9.87 18.63
CA ASP A 448 -15.11 -11.32 18.75
C ASP A 448 -15.37 -11.89 17.35
N THR A 449 -14.30 -12.22 16.64
CA THR A 449 -14.39 -12.80 15.30
C THR A 449 -14.58 -14.32 15.33
N GLY A 450 -14.23 -14.96 16.44
CA GLY A 450 -14.36 -16.40 16.67
C GLY A 450 -13.44 -17.25 15.79
N VAL A 451 -12.49 -16.64 15.08
CA VAL A 451 -11.58 -17.31 14.14
C VAL A 451 -10.19 -16.71 14.26
N ALA A 452 -9.17 -17.50 13.95
CA ALA A 452 -7.81 -16.98 13.87
C ALA A 452 -7.69 -15.94 12.73
N PRO A 453 -6.85 -14.90 12.89
CA PRO A 453 -6.44 -14.07 11.76
C PRO A 453 -5.57 -14.89 10.79
N PRO A 454 -5.34 -14.39 9.56
CA PRO A 454 -4.28 -14.92 8.71
C PRO A 454 -2.95 -14.99 9.48
N ALA A 455 -2.21 -16.09 9.36
CA ALA A 455 -0.98 -16.30 10.12
C ALA A 455 0.10 -15.24 9.85
N ASP A 456 0.05 -14.61 8.68
CA ASP A 456 0.98 -13.60 8.20
C ASP A 456 0.45 -12.15 8.32
N TRP A 457 -0.63 -11.92 9.09
CA TRP A 457 -1.28 -10.60 9.17
C TRP A 457 -0.33 -9.45 9.52
N ASP A 458 0.72 -9.72 10.33
CA ASP A 458 1.74 -8.75 10.73
C ASP A 458 3.10 -8.96 10.06
N ALA A 459 3.18 -9.82 9.05
CA ALA A 459 4.42 -10.09 8.34
C ALA A 459 4.94 -8.84 7.61
N VAL A 460 6.27 -8.69 7.57
CA VAL A 460 6.93 -7.63 6.79
C VAL A 460 6.54 -7.75 5.32
N SER A 461 6.29 -6.61 4.68
CA SER A 461 5.94 -6.56 3.26
C SER A 461 7.19 -6.33 2.44
N HIS A 462 7.45 -7.22 1.48
CA HIS A 462 8.55 -7.06 0.53
C HIS A 462 8.11 -6.11 -0.58
N LEU A 463 8.59 -4.87 -0.50
CA LEU A 463 8.46 -3.87 -1.56
C LEU A 463 9.59 -4.10 -2.58
N TRP A 464 9.33 -3.86 -3.86
CA TRP A 464 10.28 -4.07 -4.96
C TRP A 464 10.27 -2.93 -5.99
N ALA A 465 9.82 -1.73 -5.59
CA ALA A 465 9.75 -0.57 -6.47
C ALA A 465 11.02 -0.38 -7.33
N ALA A 466 10.88 0.23 -8.50
CA ALA A 466 11.95 0.28 -9.52
C ALA A 466 13.28 0.88 -9.03
N ASN A 467 13.25 1.70 -7.97
CA ASN A 467 14.43 2.29 -7.34
C ASN A 467 15.04 1.41 -6.24
N LEU A 468 14.38 0.36 -5.74
CA LEU A 468 14.98 -0.54 -4.75
C LEU A 468 16.09 -1.38 -5.39
N ILE A 469 17.29 -1.30 -4.82
CA ILE A 469 18.47 -2.01 -5.34
C ILE A 469 19.15 -2.93 -4.32
N GLY A 470 18.76 -2.85 -3.05
CA GLY A 470 19.27 -3.76 -2.02
C GLY A 470 18.83 -3.40 -0.61
N GLN A 471 19.45 -4.04 0.37
CA GLN A 471 19.22 -3.85 1.80
C GLN A 471 20.58 -3.80 2.52
N TRP A 472 20.59 -3.28 3.76
CA TRP A 472 21.72 -3.44 4.68
C TRP A 472 21.29 -4.18 5.94
N SER A 473 22.24 -4.85 6.59
CA SER A 473 22.02 -5.53 7.87
C SER A 473 23.29 -5.53 8.69
N GLY A 474 23.15 -5.47 10.02
CA GLY A 474 24.29 -5.27 10.93
C GLY A 474 25.04 -3.97 10.66
N GLY A 475 24.37 -2.97 10.09
CA GLY A 475 24.96 -1.72 9.64
C GLY A 475 25.74 -1.82 8.32
N SER A 476 25.97 -2.99 7.74
CA SER A 476 26.83 -3.15 6.55
C SER A 476 26.04 -3.46 5.28
N PHE A 477 26.54 -2.98 4.14
CA PHE A 477 25.99 -3.29 2.81
C PHE A 477 27.08 -3.44 1.74
N SER A 478 26.72 -4.11 0.65
CA SER A 478 27.50 -4.19 -0.59
C SER A 478 26.54 -4.29 -1.77
N LEU A 479 26.75 -3.46 -2.79
CA LEU A 479 25.87 -3.32 -3.94
C LEU A 479 26.68 -3.33 -5.24
N ASP A 480 26.14 -4.02 -6.25
CA ASP A 480 26.61 -3.93 -7.63
C ASP A 480 25.61 -3.09 -8.44
N LEU A 481 26.05 -1.88 -8.82
CA LEU A 481 25.24 -0.89 -9.54
C LEU A 481 25.42 -0.96 -11.05
N SER A 482 26.28 -1.85 -11.55
CA SER A 482 26.71 -1.88 -12.96
C SER A 482 25.53 -2.03 -13.92
N SER A 483 24.56 -2.87 -13.56
CA SER A 483 23.35 -3.10 -14.37
C SER A 483 22.30 -1.98 -14.28
N ARG A 484 22.50 -0.99 -13.40
CA ARG A 484 21.54 0.09 -13.11
C ARG A 484 21.98 1.45 -13.65
N ILE A 485 23.25 1.59 -13.99
CA ILE A 485 23.84 2.84 -14.48
C ILE A 485 23.95 2.75 -16.00
N HIS A 486 23.16 3.58 -16.68
CA HIS A 486 23.08 3.60 -18.15
C HIS A 486 23.43 4.97 -18.75
N ALA A 487 23.75 5.95 -17.91
CA ALA A 487 24.24 7.26 -18.33
C ALA A 487 25.30 7.80 -17.37
N ALA A 488 26.28 8.53 -17.90
CA ALA A 488 27.18 9.36 -17.11
C ALA A 488 26.42 10.59 -16.60
N THR A 489 26.07 10.60 -15.33
CA THR A 489 25.38 11.68 -14.62
C THR A 489 25.51 11.47 -13.11
N GLN A 490 24.83 12.29 -12.32
CA GLN A 490 24.70 12.08 -10.89
C GLN A 490 23.62 11.03 -10.57
N TYR A 491 23.86 10.24 -9.54
CA TYR A 491 22.89 9.34 -8.95
C TYR A 491 22.83 9.56 -7.44
N VAL A 492 21.73 9.16 -6.82
CA VAL A 492 21.56 9.18 -5.36
C VAL A 492 21.24 7.78 -4.86
N LEU A 493 21.95 7.37 -3.82
CA LEU A 493 21.58 6.25 -2.96
C LEU A 493 20.87 6.81 -1.74
N ARG A 494 19.65 6.33 -1.49
CA ARG A 494 18.86 6.74 -0.33
C ARG A 494 18.66 5.56 0.61
N PHE A 495 19.04 5.72 1.87
CA PHE A 495 19.03 4.67 2.88
C PHE A 495 17.80 4.83 3.78
N ARG A 496 16.81 3.94 3.61
CA ARG A 496 15.55 3.98 4.36
C ARG A 496 15.60 2.98 5.52
N PRO A 497 15.78 3.45 6.77
CA PRO A 497 15.93 2.56 7.91
C PRO A 497 14.59 1.89 8.24
N GLU A 498 14.62 0.61 8.60
CA GLU A 498 13.45 -0.09 9.16
C GLU A 498 13.05 0.50 10.52
N SER A 499 14.05 0.95 11.29
CA SER A 499 13.88 1.64 12.57
C SER A 499 15.07 2.55 12.85
N GLY A 500 14.86 3.59 13.68
CA GLY A 500 15.89 4.58 13.99
C GLY A 500 16.03 5.66 12.91
N LYS A 501 17.21 6.29 12.83
CA LYS A 501 17.54 7.32 11.84
C LYS A 501 18.96 7.09 11.35
N VAL A 502 19.16 7.18 10.04
CA VAL A 502 20.51 7.22 9.49
C VAL A 502 21.15 8.55 9.89
N THR A 503 22.27 8.49 10.60
CA THR A 503 22.98 9.67 11.11
C THR A 503 24.27 9.96 10.35
N GLY A 504 24.71 9.02 9.51
CA GLY A 504 25.96 9.11 8.78
C GLY A 504 26.36 7.78 8.16
N PHE A 505 27.55 7.78 7.57
CA PHE A 505 28.15 6.60 6.94
C PHE A 505 29.62 6.51 7.30
N ARG A 506 30.13 5.29 7.43
CA ARG A 506 31.55 4.98 7.68
C ARG A 506 32.07 3.96 6.69
N ASN A 507 33.39 4.00 6.48
CA ASN A 507 34.11 3.03 5.64
C ASN A 507 33.49 2.89 4.24
N MET A 508 33.08 4.01 3.66
CA MET A 508 32.46 4.05 2.35
C MET A 508 33.50 3.84 1.26
N ILE A 509 33.29 2.84 0.41
CA ILE A 509 34.15 2.52 -0.72
C ILE A 509 33.27 2.39 -1.96
N LEU A 510 33.44 3.32 -2.90
CA LEU A 510 32.93 3.25 -4.26
C LEU A 510 34.05 2.76 -5.18
N GLU A 511 33.80 1.72 -5.96
CA GLU A 511 34.74 1.16 -6.95
C GLU A 511 34.16 1.32 -8.35
N ILE A 512 34.97 1.84 -9.27
CA ILE A 512 34.65 1.92 -10.70
C ILE A 512 35.71 1.13 -11.47
N GLY A 513 35.29 0.13 -12.24
CA GLY A 513 36.21 -0.81 -12.91
C GLY A 513 37.09 -1.60 -11.94
N GLY A 514 36.67 -1.74 -10.67
CA GLY A 514 37.46 -2.36 -9.60
C GLY A 514 38.50 -1.43 -8.95
N VAL A 515 38.49 -0.13 -9.26
CA VAL A 515 39.40 0.86 -8.66
C VAL A 515 38.62 1.77 -7.70
N PRO A 516 39.08 1.99 -6.46
CA PRO A 516 38.45 2.92 -5.54
C PRO A 516 38.39 4.35 -6.11
N ALA A 517 37.20 4.95 -6.07
CA ALA A 517 36.90 6.28 -6.61
C ALA A 517 36.19 7.17 -5.57
N PRO A 518 36.86 7.53 -4.45
CA PRO A 518 36.24 8.27 -3.35
C PRO A 518 35.76 9.67 -3.75
N ASP A 519 36.44 10.33 -4.71
CA ASP A 519 36.08 11.69 -5.16
C ASP A 519 34.74 11.77 -5.90
N LEU A 520 34.24 10.61 -6.35
CA LEU A 520 32.95 10.48 -7.03
C LEU A 520 31.81 10.11 -6.07
N LEU A 521 32.09 10.00 -4.77
CA LEU A 521 31.10 9.74 -3.73
C LEU A 521 31.01 10.93 -2.78
N LYS A 522 29.81 11.47 -2.60
CA LYS A 522 29.53 12.64 -1.77
C LYS A 522 28.40 12.36 -0.81
N HIS A 523 28.45 12.98 0.38
CA HIS A 523 27.30 13.04 1.25
C HIS A 523 26.33 14.10 0.75
N SER A 524 25.04 13.82 0.80
CA SER A 524 24.04 14.86 0.54
C SER A 524 24.09 15.90 1.67
N PRO A 525 24.32 17.19 1.36
CA PRO A 525 24.36 18.24 2.39
C PRO A 525 22.98 18.51 3.00
N ALA A 526 21.91 18.10 2.31
CA ALA A 526 20.53 18.29 2.77
C ALA A 526 19.99 17.08 3.56
N HIS A 527 20.54 15.88 3.34
CA HIS A 527 19.94 14.63 3.81
C HIS A 527 21.01 13.67 4.36
N PRO A 528 21.02 13.38 5.68
CA PRO A 528 22.02 12.49 6.28
C PRO A 528 21.86 11.02 5.85
N ASP A 529 20.71 10.66 5.25
CA ASP A 529 20.39 9.33 4.74
C ASP A 529 20.68 9.15 3.24
N GLU A 530 21.41 10.09 2.62
CA GLU A 530 21.71 10.07 1.19
C GLU A 530 23.21 10.12 0.87
N LEU A 531 23.60 9.34 -0.13
CA LEU A 531 24.90 9.42 -0.80
C LEU A 531 24.70 9.77 -2.28
N ILE A 532 25.47 10.73 -2.79
CA ILE A 532 25.48 11.18 -4.18
C ILE A 532 26.68 10.54 -4.89
N LEU A 533 26.44 9.94 -6.04
CA LEU A 533 27.45 9.31 -6.89
C LEU A 533 27.58 10.12 -8.18
N ASP A 534 28.75 10.68 -8.44
CA ASP A 534 29.06 11.40 -9.68
C ASP A 534 29.65 10.43 -10.71
N ILE A 535 28.81 9.86 -11.56
CA ILE A 535 29.25 8.90 -12.58
C ILE A 535 29.66 9.65 -13.85
N THR A 536 30.94 9.60 -14.18
CA THR A 536 31.54 10.32 -15.31
C THR A 536 31.71 9.46 -16.57
N GLY A 537 31.52 8.13 -16.46
CA GLY A 537 31.67 7.17 -17.56
C GLY A 537 30.78 5.93 -17.40
N LEU A 538 30.61 5.16 -18.48
CA LEU A 538 29.90 3.88 -18.47
C LEU A 538 30.90 2.73 -18.41
N ASP A 539 31.51 2.56 -17.25
CA ASP A 539 32.48 1.51 -17.01
C ASP A 539 31.82 0.14 -16.79
N ALA A 540 32.58 -0.93 -16.98
CA ALA A 540 32.07 -2.29 -16.94
C ALA A 540 31.61 -2.76 -15.54
N SER A 541 32.11 -2.14 -14.47
CA SER A 541 31.67 -2.44 -13.10
C SER A 541 31.62 -1.20 -12.21
N ILE A 542 30.53 -1.06 -11.44
CA ILE A 542 30.35 0.00 -10.45
C ILE A 542 29.82 -0.67 -9.18
N ARG A 543 30.63 -0.66 -8.11
CA ARG A 543 30.28 -1.31 -6.84
C ARG A 543 30.43 -0.33 -5.70
N ILE A 544 29.58 -0.46 -4.69
CA ILE A 544 29.67 0.35 -3.49
C ILE A 544 29.41 -0.50 -2.25
N HIS A 545 30.21 -0.29 -1.23
CA HIS A 545 30.03 -0.93 0.06
C HIS A 545 30.42 0.02 1.19
N GLY A 546 29.90 -0.26 2.38
CA GLY A 546 30.22 0.53 3.55
C GLY A 546 29.31 0.23 4.72
N HIS A 547 29.34 1.12 5.71
CA HIS A 547 28.61 0.97 6.95
C HIS A 547 27.69 2.17 7.20
N VAL A 548 26.42 1.90 7.48
CA VAL A 548 25.38 2.87 7.84
C VAL A 548 25.43 3.10 9.35
N GLU A 549 25.45 4.36 9.77
CA GLU A 549 25.39 4.73 11.20
C GLU A 549 23.97 5.12 11.62
N GLY A 550 23.61 4.82 12.87
CA GLY A 550 22.34 5.21 13.47
C GLY A 550 21.17 4.26 13.18
N ALA A 551 21.32 3.31 12.27
CA ALA A 551 20.33 2.25 11.98
C ALA A 551 21.00 0.93 11.55
N SER A 552 20.54 -0.19 12.14
CA SER A 552 21.15 -1.52 11.92
C SER A 552 20.72 -2.22 10.65
N SER A 553 19.53 -1.91 10.12
CA SER A 553 18.98 -2.51 8.91
C SER A 553 18.03 -1.57 8.18
N GLY A 554 17.87 -1.83 6.88
CA GLY A 554 16.93 -1.10 6.04
C GLY A 554 17.16 -1.30 4.55
N SER A 555 16.41 -0.53 3.76
CA SER A 555 16.35 -0.62 2.30
C SER A 555 17.17 0.47 1.61
N ILE A 556 17.82 0.14 0.50
CA ILE A 556 18.62 1.07 -0.29
C ILE A 556 17.93 1.34 -1.63
N LEU A 557 17.55 2.60 -1.84
CA LEU A 557 16.96 3.08 -3.09
C LEU A 557 18.05 3.74 -3.95
N PHE A 558 17.88 3.70 -5.26
CA PHE A 558 18.80 4.23 -6.25
C PHE A 558 18.04 5.00 -7.33
N GLU A 559 18.42 6.26 -7.51
CA GLU A 559 17.77 7.15 -8.45
C GLU A 559 18.78 7.96 -9.24
N LYS A 560 18.44 8.27 -10.48
CA LYS A 560 19.23 9.13 -11.36
C LYS A 560 18.90 10.60 -11.08
N LEU A 561 19.90 11.39 -10.67
CA LEU A 561 19.79 12.83 -10.50
C LEU A 561 20.06 13.52 -11.84
N ARG A 562 18.97 13.79 -12.58
CA ARG A 562 18.91 14.48 -13.90
C ARG A 562 19.30 13.63 -15.11
#